data_AF-G6XHF4-F1
#
_entry.id   AF-G6XHF4-F1
#
_cell.length_a   1.000
_cell.length_b   1.000
_cell.length_c   1.000
_cell.angle_alpha   90.00
_cell.angle_beta   90.00
_cell.angle_gamma   90.00
#
_symmetry.space_group_name_H-M   'P 1'
#
loop_
_entity.id
_entity.type
_entity.pdbx_description
1 polymer ?
#
loop_
_entity_poly.entity_id
_entity_poly.type
_entity_poly.pdbx_seq_one_letter_code
_entity_poly.pdbx_strand_id
1 'polypeptide(L)'
;MNSTAYKKNFRKLPVICLSVSANRTYHRTANRHPVLGVEYQQHEFSLTDQYFGKMGMQVRYFMPPNSVAPLAFYFSSNLLSDYSNLELISTISTMESFQKVYRPEIYNANSTAADCYQPSLKNQDYSITRIVYDREERSQLAVAQGKFTEERFIKPYQDVLEQWSANYFV
;
A
#
# COMPACT_ATOMS: atom_id res chain seq x y z
N MET A 1 11.15 2.75 12.95
CA MET A 1 12.42 2.81 12.17
C MET A 1 13.62 3.21 13.01
N ASN A 2 13.46 4.11 13.99
CA ASN A 2 14.57 4.56 14.85
C ASN A 2 14.99 3.58 15.96
N SER A 3 14.24 2.48 16.17
CA SER A 3 14.54 1.53 17.24
C SER A 3 15.84 0.76 16.99
N THR A 4 16.53 0.42 18.07
CA THR A 4 17.76 -0.39 18.07
C THR A 4 17.52 -1.74 17.42
N ALA A 5 16.39 -2.38 17.71
CA ALA A 5 16.02 -3.65 17.10
C ALA A 5 15.90 -3.57 15.58
N TYR A 6 15.31 -2.49 15.04
CA TYR A 6 15.23 -2.31 13.59
C TYR A 6 16.62 -2.10 12.99
N LYS A 7 17.41 -1.16 13.52
CA LYS A 7 18.77 -0.85 13.04
C LYS A 7 19.73 -2.04 13.11
N LYS A 8 19.50 -2.98 14.03
CA LYS A 8 20.28 -4.22 14.15
C LYS A 8 19.96 -5.23 13.04
N ASN A 9 18.69 -5.32 12.62
CA ASN A 9 18.22 -6.34 11.68
C ASN A 9 18.14 -5.83 10.23
N PHE A 10 17.96 -4.52 10.03
CA PHE A 10 17.75 -3.91 8.73
C PHE A 10 18.69 -2.74 8.52
N ARG A 11 19.32 -2.71 7.33
CA ARG A 11 20.24 -1.64 6.92
C ARG A 11 19.57 -0.55 6.09
N LYS A 12 18.39 -0.83 5.54
CA LYS A 12 17.61 0.11 4.73
C LYS A 12 16.28 0.41 5.39
N LEU A 13 15.75 1.60 5.10
CA LEU A 13 14.40 1.97 5.46
C LEU A 13 13.39 1.21 4.59
N PRO A 14 12.14 1.03 5.05
CA PRO A 14 11.15 0.30 4.29
C PRO A 14 10.53 1.18 3.19
N VAL A 15 10.16 0.55 2.08
CA VAL A 15 9.21 1.08 1.11
C VAL A 15 7.89 0.32 1.26
N ILE A 16 6.78 1.04 1.42
CA ILE A 16 5.44 0.45 1.49
C ILE A 16 4.75 0.73 0.17
N CYS A 17 4.30 -0.32 -0.51
CA CYS A 17 3.54 -0.20 -1.74
C CYS A 17 2.08 -0.52 -1.47
N LEU A 18 1.16 0.32 -1.96
CA LEU A 18 -0.28 0.15 -1.79
C LEU A 18 -1.00 0.44 -3.11
N SER A 19 -2.29 0.08 -3.17
CA SER A 19 -3.15 0.54 -4.24
C SER A 19 -3.44 2.04 -4.15
N VAL A 20 -3.59 2.71 -5.30
CA VAL A 20 -4.21 4.04 -5.37
C VAL A 20 -5.68 4.04 -4.93
N SER A 21 -6.13 5.16 -4.38
CA SER A 21 -7.53 5.41 -4.01
C SER A 21 -8.40 5.66 -5.24
N ALA A 22 -9.58 5.04 -5.30
CA ALA A 22 -10.60 5.27 -6.33
C ALA A 22 -11.29 6.65 -6.24
N ASN A 23 -11.15 7.34 -5.10
CA ASN A 23 -11.79 8.64 -4.88
C ASN A 23 -10.89 9.82 -5.25
N ARG A 24 -9.77 9.57 -5.95
CA ARG A 24 -8.77 10.58 -6.31
C ARG A 24 -8.45 10.51 -7.79
N THR A 25 -8.12 11.66 -8.36
CA THR A 25 -7.65 11.76 -9.74
C THR A 25 -6.14 11.92 -9.76
N TYR A 26 -5.49 11.15 -10.63
CA TYR A 26 -4.05 11.10 -10.78
C TYR A 26 -3.67 11.64 -12.15
N HIS A 27 -2.70 12.55 -12.19
CA HIS A 27 -2.20 13.17 -13.41
C HIS A 27 -0.81 12.65 -13.71
N ARG A 28 -0.64 12.06 -14.89
CA ARG A 28 0.64 11.59 -15.40
C ARG A 28 1.60 12.75 -15.57
N THR A 29 2.86 12.53 -15.22
CA THR A 29 3.95 13.47 -15.40
C THR A 29 4.92 13.01 -16.49
N ALA A 30 5.89 13.85 -16.82
CA ALA A 30 6.99 13.47 -17.72
C ALA A 30 8.05 12.58 -17.05
N ASN A 31 8.03 12.43 -15.72
CA ASN A 31 9.05 11.67 -15.01
C ASN A 31 8.87 10.16 -15.25
N ARG A 32 9.97 9.50 -15.60
CA ARG A 32 10.00 8.06 -15.88
C ARG A 32 11.22 7.42 -15.23
N HIS A 33 10.96 6.39 -14.45
CA HIS A 33 11.96 5.57 -13.80
C HIS A 33 12.01 4.18 -14.47
N PRO A 34 13.19 3.56 -14.65
CA PRO A 34 13.30 2.28 -15.37
C PRO A 34 12.50 1.13 -14.74
N VAL A 35 12.44 1.07 -13.40
CA VAL A 35 11.68 0.04 -12.66
C VAL A 35 10.26 0.50 -12.27
N LEU A 36 10.13 1.62 -11.55
CA LEU A 36 8.84 2.16 -11.12
C LEU A 36 7.95 2.60 -12.30
N GLY A 37 8.50 2.87 -13.48
CA GLY A 37 7.74 3.28 -14.65
C GLY A 37 7.39 4.77 -14.63
N VAL A 38 6.18 5.12 -15.04
CA VAL A 38 5.77 6.53 -15.22
C VAL A 38 5.16 7.07 -13.94
N GLU A 39 5.58 8.27 -13.54
CA GLU A 39 5.03 8.92 -12.35
C GLU A 39 3.68 9.59 -12.61
N TYR A 40 2.81 9.47 -11.62
CA TYR A 40 1.55 10.17 -11.48
C TYR A 40 1.56 11.04 -10.22
N GLN A 41 0.80 12.13 -10.24
CA GLN A 41 0.65 13.05 -9.11
C GLN A 41 -0.82 13.24 -8.75
N GLN A 42 -1.07 13.41 -7.46
CA GLN A 42 -2.34 13.83 -6.89
C GLN A 42 -2.02 14.76 -5.71
N HIS A 43 -2.81 15.81 -5.49
CA HIS A 43 -2.55 16.84 -4.48
C HIS A 43 -3.61 16.92 -3.38
N GLU A 44 -4.56 15.99 -3.38
CA GLU A 44 -5.65 15.95 -2.43
C GLU A 44 -5.23 15.26 -1.12
N PHE A 45 -5.78 15.72 -0.01
CA PHE A 45 -5.53 15.13 1.30
C PHE A 45 -5.98 13.65 1.35
N SER A 46 -5.27 12.81 2.10
CA SER A 46 -5.61 11.41 2.32
C SER A 46 -5.30 11.03 3.76
N LEU A 47 -6.23 10.32 4.42
CA LEU A 47 -5.99 9.77 5.77
C LEU A 47 -4.82 8.78 5.77
N THR A 48 -4.63 8.04 4.68
CA THR A 48 -3.49 7.15 4.50
C THR A 48 -2.19 7.94 4.45
N ASP A 49 -2.16 9.06 3.74
CA ASP A 49 -0.98 9.93 3.65
C ASP A 49 -0.68 10.57 5.01
N GLN A 50 -1.70 11.00 5.75
CA GLN A 50 -1.52 11.48 7.11
C GLN A 50 -0.95 10.40 8.04
N TYR A 51 -1.47 9.17 7.95
CA TYR A 51 -1.00 8.04 8.76
C TYR A 51 0.47 7.71 8.50
N PHE A 52 0.87 7.57 7.24
CA PHE A 52 2.28 7.34 6.89
C PHE A 52 3.16 8.57 7.15
N GLY A 53 2.60 9.78 7.06
CA GLY A 53 3.24 11.02 7.46
C GLY A 53 3.64 11.03 8.95
N LYS A 54 2.81 10.48 9.85
CA LYS A 54 3.17 10.29 11.28
C LYS A 54 4.38 9.38 11.47
N MET A 55 4.67 8.51 10.50
CA MET A 55 5.87 7.67 10.47
C MET A 55 7.05 8.33 9.74
N GLY A 56 6.93 9.58 9.32
CA GLY A 56 7.97 10.29 8.55
C GLY A 56 8.12 9.77 7.13
N MET A 57 7.04 9.29 6.52
CA MET A 57 7.02 8.80 5.13
C MET A 57 6.27 9.78 4.23
N GLN A 58 6.73 9.87 2.98
CA GLN A 58 6.12 10.62 1.89
C GLN A 58 5.59 9.63 0.85
N VAL A 59 4.66 10.08 0.00
CA VAL A 59 4.05 9.25 -1.04
C VAL A 59 4.43 9.75 -2.43
N ARG A 60 4.67 8.82 -3.35
CA ARG A 60 4.71 9.05 -4.79
C ARG A 60 3.95 7.95 -5.51
N TYR A 61 3.41 8.25 -6.69
CA TYR A 61 2.60 7.31 -7.44
C TYR A 61 3.29 6.97 -8.74
N PHE A 62 3.44 5.69 -9.01
CA PHE A 62 4.14 5.22 -10.20
C PHE A 62 3.36 4.07 -10.81
N MET A 63 3.21 4.07 -12.13
CA MET A 63 2.69 2.95 -12.90
C MET A 63 3.88 2.16 -13.49
N PRO A 64 4.21 0.98 -12.92
CA PRO A 64 5.30 0.15 -13.40
C PRO A 64 5.11 -0.27 -14.87
N PRO A 65 6.20 -0.57 -15.59
CA PRO A 65 6.10 -1.13 -16.93
C PRO A 65 5.24 -2.40 -16.93
N ASN A 66 4.33 -2.50 -17.90
CA ASN A 66 3.37 -3.61 -18.06
C ASN A 66 2.27 -3.71 -16.98
N SER A 67 2.20 -2.76 -16.04
CA SER A 67 1.02 -2.57 -15.20
C SER A 67 -0.01 -1.69 -15.90
N VAL A 68 -1.26 -1.77 -15.46
CA VAL A 68 -2.39 -1.02 -16.06
C VAL A 68 -2.85 0.15 -15.21
N ALA A 69 -2.37 0.29 -13.98
CA ALA A 69 -2.71 1.38 -13.06
C ALA A 69 -1.51 1.74 -12.15
N PRO A 70 -1.43 3.01 -11.67
CA PRO A 70 -0.41 3.42 -10.73
C PRO A 70 -0.56 2.76 -9.35
N LEU A 71 0.57 2.58 -8.67
CA LEU A 71 0.67 2.16 -7.27
C LEU A 71 1.18 3.32 -6.42
N ALA A 72 0.79 3.35 -5.15
CA ALA A 72 1.26 4.32 -4.17
C ALA A 72 2.49 3.77 -3.44
N PHE A 73 3.60 4.50 -3.45
CA PHE A 73 4.83 4.15 -2.77
C PHE A 73 5.08 5.12 -1.62
N TYR A 74 5.03 4.63 -0.40
CA TYR A 74 5.41 5.36 0.80
C TYR A 74 6.86 5.05 1.18
N PHE A 75 7.66 6.08 1.41
CA PHE A 75 9.10 5.98 1.67
C PHE A 75 9.57 7.14 2.55
N SER A 76 10.69 6.99 3.25
CA SER A 76 11.22 8.01 4.18
C SER A 76 12.30 8.92 3.62
N SER A 77 12.95 8.55 2.53
CA SER A 77 14.11 9.26 1.97
C SER A 77 13.96 9.47 0.46
N ASN A 78 14.80 8.88 -0.39
CA ASN A 78 14.70 9.03 -1.84
C ASN A 78 14.31 7.71 -2.53
N LEU A 79 13.02 7.60 -2.89
CA LEU A 79 12.46 6.45 -3.59
C LEU A 79 13.24 6.06 -4.87
N LEU A 80 13.80 7.03 -5.59
CA LEU A 80 14.39 6.81 -6.91
C LEU A 80 15.84 6.30 -6.87
N SER A 81 16.49 6.32 -5.71
CA SER A 81 17.93 6.00 -5.63
C SER A 81 18.34 5.17 -4.43
N ASP A 82 17.54 5.13 -3.35
CA ASP A 82 17.92 4.41 -2.13
C ASP A 82 17.67 2.90 -2.21
N TYR A 83 16.85 2.48 -3.18
CA TYR A 83 16.44 1.10 -3.40
C TYR A 83 17.04 0.57 -4.69
N SER A 84 17.56 -0.64 -4.63
CA SER A 84 18.01 -1.38 -5.80
C SER A 84 16.82 -1.78 -6.67
N ASN A 85 17.11 -2.05 -7.94
CA ASN A 85 16.10 -2.53 -8.88
C ASN A 85 15.41 -3.80 -8.38
N LEU A 86 16.14 -4.74 -7.77
CA LEU A 86 15.55 -5.99 -7.29
C LEU A 86 14.58 -5.78 -6.12
N GLU A 87 14.90 -4.87 -5.20
CA GLU A 87 14.00 -4.52 -4.09
C GLU A 87 12.69 -3.91 -4.63
N LEU A 88 12.80 -2.95 -5.55
CA LEU A 88 11.63 -2.33 -6.17
C LEU A 88 10.80 -3.32 -7.00
N ILE A 89 11.44 -4.16 -7.80
CA ILE A 89 10.76 -5.22 -8.57
C ILE A 89 10.02 -6.16 -7.63
N SER A 90 10.68 -6.63 -6.55
CA SER A 90 10.04 -7.52 -5.57
C SER A 90 8.80 -6.87 -4.96
N THR A 91 8.91 -5.61 -4.52
CA THR A 91 7.79 -4.87 -3.94
C THR A 91 6.64 -4.70 -4.93
N ILE A 92 6.94 -4.34 -6.18
CA ILE A 92 5.96 -4.19 -7.26
C ILE A 92 5.29 -5.54 -7.55
N SER A 93 6.06 -6.61 -7.75
CA SER A 93 5.54 -7.93 -8.12
C SER A 93 4.60 -8.49 -7.04
N THR A 94 4.93 -8.31 -5.76
CA THR A 94 4.04 -8.73 -4.66
C THR A 94 2.74 -7.93 -4.67
N MET A 95 2.81 -6.60 -4.73
CA MET A 95 1.62 -5.76 -4.68
C MET A 95 0.75 -5.91 -5.92
N GLU A 96 1.33 -5.91 -7.12
CA GLU A 96 0.59 -6.05 -8.37
C GLU A 96 -0.12 -7.42 -8.43
N SER A 97 0.57 -8.49 -8.06
CA SER A 97 -0.02 -9.83 -8.04
C SER A 97 -1.19 -9.92 -7.06
N PHE A 98 -1.03 -9.37 -5.85
CA PHE A 98 -2.11 -9.29 -4.87
C PHE A 98 -3.30 -8.47 -5.41
N GLN A 99 -3.04 -7.31 -6.01
CA GLN A 99 -4.08 -6.41 -6.48
C GLN A 99 -4.82 -6.93 -7.72
N LYS A 100 -4.16 -7.69 -8.61
CA LYS A 100 -4.83 -8.38 -9.72
C LYS A 100 -5.92 -9.34 -9.24
N VAL A 101 -5.75 -9.94 -8.06
CA VAL A 101 -6.77 -10.81 -7.45
C VAL A 101 -7.75 -10.01 -6.59
N TYR A 102 -7.27 -9.00 -5.85
CA TYR A 102 -8.07 -8.28 -4.85
C TYR A 102 -8.93 -7.13 -5.44
N ARG A 103 -8.43 -6.46 -6.47
CA ARG A 103 -9.03 -5.31 -7.17
C ARG A 103 -8.78 -5.39 -8.69
N PRO A 104 -9.24 -6.48 -9.35
CA PRO A 104 -9.05 -6.65 -10.78
C PRO A 104 -9.67 -5.51 -11.61
N GLU A 105 -10.70 -4.84 -11.11
CA GLU A 105 -11.35 -3.69 -11.76
C GLU A 105 -10.37 -2.54 -12.05
N ILE A 106 -9.31 -2.44 -11.24
CA ILE A 106 -8.26 -1.42 -11.35
C ILE A 106 -6.97 -2.03 -11.92
N TYR A 107 -6.49 -3.14 -11.36
CA TYR A 107 -5.14 -3.67 -11.64
C TYR A 107 -5.08 -4.82 -12.63
N ASN A 108 -6.25 -5.31 -13.07
CA ASN A 108 -6.37 -6.26 -14.16
C ASN A 108 -7.40 -5.78 -15.21
N ALA A 109 -7.55 -4.46 -15.33
CA ALA A 109 -8.33 -3.81 -16.37
C ALA A 109 -7.73 -4.07 -17.76
N ASN A 110 -8.57 -4.13 -18.79
CA ASN A 110 -8.09 -4.37 -20.16
C ASN A 110 -7.55 -3.09 -20.83
N SER A 111 -7.65 -1.94 -20.16
CA SER A 111 -7.11 -0.66 -20.57
C SER A 111 -6.13 -0.11 -19.54
N THR A 112 -5.08 0.56 -20.02
CA THR A 112 -4.08 1.22 -19.17
C THR A 112 -4.58 2.59 -18.71
N ALA A 113 -4.18 3.01 -17.52
CA ALA A 113 -4.42 4.35 -17.00
C ALA A 113 -4.03 5.43 -18.03
N ALA A 114 -4.95 6.34 -18.31
CA ALA A 114 -4.73 7.50 -19.17
C ALA A 114 -3.84 8.55 -18.48
N ASP A 115 -3.56 9.66 -19.18
CA ASP A 115 -2.78 10.77 -18.62
C ASP A 115 -3.51 11.47 -17.45
N CYS A 116 -4.85 11.45 -17.45
CA CYS A 116 -5.69 11.82 -16.31
C CYS A 116 -6.51 10.58 -15.93
N TYR A 117 -6.26 10.03 -14.75
CA TYR A 117 -6.78 8.73 -14.35
C TYR A 117 -7.46 8.77 -13.00
N GLN A 118 -8.73 8.36 -12.94
CA GLN A 118 -9.44 8.09 -11.70
C GLN A 118 -9.79 6.59 -11.65
N PRO A 119 -9.26 5.81 -10.70
CA PRO A 119 -9.59 4.39 -10.60
C PRO A 119 -11.07 4.20 -10.27
N SER A 120 -11.68 3.13 -10.78
CA SER A 120 -13.09 2.83 -10.50
C SER A 120 -13.30 1.37 -10.16
N LEU A 121 -13.89 1.13 -8.99
CA LEU A 121 -14.36 -0.20 -8.57
C LEU A 121 -15.62 -0.66 -9.33
N LYS A 122 -16.20 0.20 -10.17
CA LYS A 122 -17.34 -0.12 -11.02
C LYS A 122 -16.92 -0.38 -12.47
N ASN A 123 -15.63 -0.31 -12.79
CA ASN A 123 -15.14 -0.68 -14.12
C ASN A 123 -15.52 -2.14 -14.40
N GLN A 124 -16.13 -2.40 -15.56
CA GLN A 124 -16.54 -3.73 -16.00
C GLN A 124 -15.57 -4.32 -17.03
N ASP A 125 -14.70 -3.49 -17.61
CA ASP A 125 -13.70 -3.92 -18.59
C ASP A 125 -12.42 -4.38 -17.90
N TYR A 126 -12.47 -5.57 -17.33
CA TYR A 126 -11.34 -6.22 -16.66
C TYR A 126 -11.41 -7.74 -16.80
N SER A 127 -10.27 -8.39 -16.57
CA SER A 127 -10.16 -9.85 -16.57
C SER A 127 -10.09 -10.39 -15.14
N ILE A 128 -10.67 -11.56 -14.89
CA ILE A 128 -10.55 -12.25 -13.59
C ILE A 128 -9.40 -13.27 -13.68
N THR A 129 -8.60 -13.38 -12.63
CA THR A 129 -7.55 -14.40 -12.55
C THR A 129 -8.14 -15.78 -12.23
N ARG A 130 -7.37 -16.85 -12.43
CA ARG A 130 -7.77 -18.20 -11.96
C ARG A 130 -7.60 -18.40 -10.44
N ILE A 131 -7.10 -17.38 -9.74
CA ILE A 131 -6.93 -17.39 -8.29
C ILE A 131 -8.18 -16.76 -7.68
N VAL A 132 -8.84 -17.51 -6.79
CA VAL A 132 -10.01 -17.03 -6.06
C VAL A 132 -9.56 -16.43 -4.73
N TYR A 133 -9.90 -15.17 -4.49
CA TYR A 133 -9.75 -14.55 -3.18
C TYR A 133 -11.04 -14.73 -2.38
N ASP A 134 -11.04 -15.69 -1.45
CA ASP A 134 -12.19 -16.00 -0.63
C ASP A 134 -12.47 -14.87 0.38
N ARG A 135 -13.46 -14.03 0.05
CA ARG A 135 -13.84 -12.88 0.88
C ARG A 135 -14.66 -13.31 2.10
N GLU A 136 -15.35 -14.45 2.01
CA GLU A 136 -16.14 -14.98 3.11
C GLU A 136 -15.19 -15.52 4.19
N GLU A 137 -14.27 -16.40 3.81
CA GLU A 137 -13.25 -16.93 4.71
C GLU A 137 -12.42 -15.79 5.32
N ARG A 138 -11.97 -14.83 4.53
CA ARG A 138 -11.26 -13.64 5.05
C ARG A 138 -12.07 -12.91 6.13
N SER A 139 -13.39 -12.81 5.96
CA SER A 139 -14.25 -12.13 6.93
C SER A 139 -14.44 -12.95 8.21
N GLN A 140 -14.60 -14.27 8.08
CA GLN A 140 -14.65 -15.20 9.22
C GLN A 140 -13.34 -15.17 10.03
N LEU A 141 -12.19 -15.24 9.34
CA LEU A 141 -10.87 -15.15 9.95
C LEU A 141 -10.62 -13.81 10.63
N ALA A 142 -11.07 -12.69 10.04
CA ALA A 142 -10.96 -11.38 10.69
C ALA A 142 -11.71 -11.33 12.03
N VAL A 143 -12.91 -11.91 12.10
CA VAL A 143 -13.68 -12.00 13.36
C VAL A 143 -12.98 -12.92 14.35
N ALA A 144 -12.49 -14.08 13.91
CA ALA A 144 -11.76 -15.02 14.77
C ALA A 144 -10.48 -14.39 15.34
N GLN A 145 -9.72 -13.67 14.51
CA GLN A 145 -8.52 -12.94 14.93
C GLN A 145 -8.86 -11.83 15.92
N GLY A 146 -9.98 -11.12 15.72
CA GLY A 146 -10.48 -10.12 16.67
C GLY A 146 -10.77 -10.72 18.04
N LYS A 147 -11.55 -11.81 18.09
CA LYS A 147 -11.87 -12.53 19.34
C LYS A 147 -10.62 -13.08 20.02
N PHE A 148 -9.73 -13.71 19.26
CA PHE A 148 -8.48 -14.23 19.80
C PHE A 148 -7.62 -13.12 20.41
N THR A 149 -7.50 -11.99 19.72
CA THR A 149 -6.76 -10.82 20.22
C THR A 149 -7.42 -10.25 21.48
N GLU A 150 -8.75 -10.16 21.50
CA GLU A 150 -9.50 -9.71 22.67
C GLU A 150 -9.23 -10.61 23.89
N GLU A 151 -9.36 -11.94 23.73
CA GLU A 151 -9.24 -12.90 24.83
C GLU A 151 -7.80 -13.11 25.29
N ARG A 152 -6.83 -13.09 24.37
CA ARG A 152 -5.44 -13.47 24.66
C ARG A 152 -4.50 -12.30 24.86
N PHE A 153 -4.88 -11.11 24.41
CA PHE A 153 -4.03 -9.93 24.48
C PHE A 153 -4.72 -8.73 25.14
N ILE A 154 -5.93 -8.36 24.70
CA ILE A 154 -6.59 -7.17 25.27
C ILE A 154 -7.03 -7.41 26.71
N LYS A 155 -7.90 -8.40 26.97
CA LYS A 155 -8.42 -8.66 28.32
C LYS A 155 -7.34 -8.97 29.36
N PRO A 156 -6.33 -9.83 29.09
CA PRO A 156 -5.32 -10.14 30.09
C PRO A 156 -4.39 -8.97 30.44
N TYR A 157 -4.25 -7.99 29.53
CA TYR A 157 -3.33 -6.86 29.69
C TYR A 157 -4.07 -5.52 29.65
N GLN A 158 -5.39 -5.49 29.89
CA GLN A 158 -6.23 -4.32 29.68
C GLN A 158 -5.71 -3.11 30.46
N ASP A 159 -5.49 -3.27 31.77
CA ASP A 159 -5.00 -2.19 32.65
C ASP A 159 -3.64 -1.63 32.18
N VAL A 160 -2.75 -2.51 31.73
CA VAL A 160 -1.41 -2.13 31.23
C VAL A 160 -1.54 -1.36 29.92
N LEU A 161 -2.40 -1.81 29.00
CA LEU A 161 -2.65 -1.15 27.72
C LEU A 161 -3.32 0.21 27.92
N GLU A 162 -4.27 0.32 28.85
CA GLU A 162 -4.93 1.57 29.21
C GLU A 162 -3.91 2.58 29.77
N GLN A 163 -3.12 2.17 30.77
CA GLN A 163 -2.07 3.02 31.34
C GLN A 163 -1.03 3.43 30.28
N TRP A 164 -0.63 2.51 29.40
CA TRP A 164 0.31 2.81 28.32
C TRP A 164 -0.26 3.84 27.35
N SER A 165 -1.52 3.66 26.92
CA SER A 165 -2.16 4.56 25.97
C SER A 165 -2.41 5.97 26.51
N ALA A 166 -2.71 6.09 27.82
CA ALA A 166 -2.88 7.38 28.50
C ALA A 166 -1.59 8.21 28.54
N ASN A 167 -0.41 7.56 28.50
CA ASN A 167 0.89 8.23 28.50
C ASN A 167 1.40 8.53 27.08
N TYR A 168 0.67 8.14 26.03
CA TYR A 168 1.05 8.36 24.65
C TYR A 168 0.42 9.65 24.12
N PHE A 169 1.15 10.77 24.24
CA PHE A 169 0.75 12.02 23.58
C PHE A 169 0.99 11.89 22.07
N VAL A 170 -0.07 12.12 21.28
CA VAL A 170 -0.06 12.12 19.81
C VAL A 170 0.39 13.48 19.27
#